data_AF-A0A7Z7FWZ4-F1
#
_entry.id   AF-A0A7Z7FWZ4-F1
#
_cell.length_a   1.000
_cell.length_b   1.000
_cell.length_c   1.000
_cell.angle_alpha   90.00
_cell.angle_beta   90.00
_cell.angle_gamma   90.00
#
_symmetry.space_group_name_H-M   'P 1'
#
loop_
_entity.id
_entity.type
_entity.pdbx_description
1 polymer ?
#
loop_
_entity_poly.entity_id
_entity_poly.type
_entity_poly.pdbx_seq_one_letter_code
_entity_poly.pdbx_strand_id
1 'polypeptide(L)'
;MAEFTKEDPGCGNPEGIDELMEQLLRDQVQLENAHTVINDSAWAVKQHWKGKAGEAAAATHEALKSNIAAKHSLIGGAFTACRDYRDAHETVKDQARVWVNQLEAARQTINAASEMIKGPKNAPGMAELIEIAARSKAAAVVEEAEALERLTALYEDRVEARDAFRSAIAYLTEEDGGINVKVRAIDNPSPSGPPRRTQGPNEADLGSIRNLIDQANESVWRMVAAWVSGKGPRTFAWDESDPFTQLFVRSDSVAKVKASIQEQILNGNYRDTGRYDAQGEDLPRDLETITSLGGKGNLPEAFMGSFAYDYDVTTVNGDGTATVTIHAWNYTDVESATRIPGTSKAPGGPYYLGPYASMKFVQDVLGGYQTIRQDITWTETVRLP
;
A
#
# COMPACT_ATOMS: atom_id res chain seq x y z
N MET A 1 10.50 -17.42 -7.25
CA MET A 1 11.37 -17.53 -8.44
C MET A 1 11.68 -18.99 -8.68
N ALA A 2 11.66 -19.46 -9.93
CA ALA A 2 12.11 -20.82 -10.26
C ALA A 2 13.56 -21.03 -9.79
N GLU A 3 13.89 -22.24 -9.34
CA GLU A 3 15.27 -22.56 -8.95
C GLU A 3 16.14 -22.76 -10.19
N PHE A 4 17.14 -21.90 -10.35
CA PHE A 4 18.17 -22.04 -11.38
C PHE A 4 19.13 -23.19 -11.05
N THR A 5 19.65 -23.84 -12.09
CA THR A 5 20.47 -25.05 -11.96
C THR A 5 21.89 -24.83 -12.48
N LYS A 6 22.79 -25.79 -12.22
CA LYS A 6 24.16 -25.73 -12.76
C LYS A 6 24.21 -25.85 -14.29
N GLU A 7 23.21 -26.49 -14.91
CA GLU A 7 23.13 -26.60 -16.38
C GLU A 7 22.35 -25.44 -17.00
N ASP A 8 21.57 -24.69 -16.20
CA ASP A 8 20.82 -23.50 -16.64
C ASP A 8 20.79 -22.43 -15.52
N PRO A 9 21.91 -21.73 -15.31
CA PRO A 9 22.02 -20.67 -14.31
C PRO A 9 21.30 -19.37 -14.74
N GLY A 10 20.94 -19.29 -16.02
CA GLY A 10 20.23 -18.17 -16.63
C GLY A 10 18.71 -18.21 -16.49
N CYS A 11 18.15 -19.32 -16.03
CA CYS A 11 16.71 -19.47 -15.94
C CYS A 11 16.07 -18.51 -14.93
N GLY A 12 14.76 -18.26 -15.12
CA GLY A 12 13.96 -17.38 -14.28
C GLY A 12 13.67 -16.02 -14.91
N ASN A 13 12.74 -15.29 -14.30
CA ASN A 13 12.28 -13.99 -14.77
C ASN A 13 12.58 -12.92 -13.69
N PRO A 14 13.25 -11.80 -14.01
CA PRO A 14 13.45 -10.73 -13.05
C PRO A 14 12.22 -9.84 -12.82
N GLU A 15 11.08 -10.07 -13.49
CA GLU A 15 9.86 -9.25 -13.33
C GLU A 15 9.48 -8.98 -11.86
N GLY A 16 9.58 -9.98 -10.98
CA GLY A 16 9.30 -9.77 -9.55
C GLY A 16 10.28 -8.82 -8.85
N ILE A 17 11.51 -8.69 -9.35
CA ILE A 17 12.48 -7.68 -8.89
C ILE A 17 12.10 -6.31 -9.45
N ASP A 18 11.66 -6.24 -10.70
CA ASP A 18 11.23 -4.98 -11.35
C ASP A 18 10.00 -4.40 -10.63
N GLU A 19 9.00 -5.24 -10.33
CA GLU A 19 7.83 -4.85 -9.53
C GLU A 19 8.22 -4.33 -8.13
N LEU A 20 9.17 -5.01 -7.48
CA LEU A 20 9.69 -4.58 -6.17
C LEU A 20 10.42 -3.23 -6.28
N MET A 21 11.25 -3.04 -7.30
CA MET A 21 11.95 -1.78 -7.55
C MET A 21 10.96 -0.63 -7.79
N GLU A 22 9.91 -0.86 -8.58
CA GLU A 22 8.84 0.13 -8.76
C GLU A 22 8.12 0.45 -7.45
N GLN A 23 7.85 -0.56 -6.62
CA GLN A 23 7.24 -0.34 -5.31
C GLN A 23 8.15 0.50 -4.40
N LEU A 24 9.45 0.19 -4.35
CA LEU A 24 10.43 0.96 -3.58
C LEU A 24 10.51 2.42 -4.05
N LEU A 25 10.40 2.68 -5.36
CA LEU A 25 10.32 4.05 -5.88
C LEU A 25 9.04 4.77 -5.45
N ARG A 26 7.89 4.09 -5.45
CA ARG A 26 6.64 4.65 -4.94
C ARG A 26 6.75 4.99 -3.45
N ASP A 27 7.32 4.09 -2.66
CA ASP A 27 7.52 4.27 -1.23
C ASP A 27 8.50 5.43 -0.93
N GLN A 28 9.57 5.55 -1.72
CA GLN A 28 10.51 6.67 -1.64
C GLN A 28 9.80 8.02 -1.86
N VAL A 29 8.96 8.13 -2.90
CA VAL A 29 8.18 9.36 -3.17
C VAL A 29 7.21 9.68 -2.03
N GLN A 30 6.53 8.66 -1.48
CA GLN A 30 5.64 8.87 -0.33
C GLN A 30 6.40 9.37 0.89
N LEU A 31 7.61 8.85 1.11
CA LEU A 31 8.45 9.23 2.23
C LEU A 31 9.02 10.66 2.06
N GLU A 32 9.35 11.08 0.83
CA GLU A 32 9.75 12.47 0.52
C GLU A 32 8.62 13.46 0.80
N ASN A 33 7.39 13.10 0.42
CA ASN A 33 6.20 13.90 0.74
C ASN A 33 5.99 14.02 2.25
N ALA A 34 6.08 12.91 2.98
CA ALA A 34 5.97 12.91 4.44
C ALA A 34 7.07 13.77 5.09
N HIS A 35 8.31 13.67 4.61
CA HIS A 35 9.41 14.48 5.10
C HIS A 35 9.15 15.98 4.93
N THR A 36 8.60 16.39 3.77
CA THR A 36 8.23 17.77 3.48
C THR A 36 7.18 18.28 4.48
N VAL A 37 6.09 17.53 4.65
CA VAL A 37 5.01 17.86 5.61
C VAL A 37 5.54 18.00 7.04
N ILE A 38 6.41 17.09 7.47
CA ILE A 38 6.99 17.12 8.82
C ILE A 38 7.96 18.27 8.99
N ASN A 39 8.69 18.66 7.95
CA ASN A 39 9.53 19.86 7.97
C ASN A 39 8.70 21.12 8.17
N ASP A 40 7.59 21.26 7.44
CA ASP A 40 6.69 22.41 7.55
C ASP A 40 6.03 22.48 8.93
N SER A 41 5.52 21.34 9.43
CA SER A 41 4.94 21.24 10.78
C SER A 41 5.96 21.56 11.86
N ALA A 42 7.19 21.02 11.77
CA ALA A 42 8.24 21.29 12.72
C ALA A 42 8.63 22.78 12.76
N TRP A 43 8.65 23.43 11.59
CA TRP A 43 8.87 24.86 11.49
C TRP A 43 7.75 25.63 12.19
N ALA A 44 6.49 25.30 11.91
CA ALA A 44 5.33 25.95 12.53
C ALA A 44 5.31 25.81 14.06
N VAL A 45 5.60 24.61 14.59
CA VAL A 45 5.73 24.36 16.04
C VAL A 45 6.80 25.26 16.66
N LYS A 46 7.98 25.36 16.05
CA LYS A 46 9.06 26.22 16.54
C LYS A 46 8.67 27.70 16.53
N GLN A 47 7.91 28.15 15.53
CA GLN A 47 7.51 29.56 15.43
C GLN A 47 6.40 29.91 16.42
N HIS A 48 5.35 29.12 16.49
CA HIS A 48 4.09 29.50 17.13
C HIS A 48 3.90 28.90 18.53
N TRP A 49 4.59 27.80 18.86
CA TRP A 49 4.43 27.13 20.14
C TRP A 49 5.66 27.35 21.03
N LYS A 50 5.51 28.23 22.03
CA LYS A 50 6.58 28.55 22.99
C LYS A 50 6.40 27.81 24.32
N GLY A 51 7.50 27.71 25.08
CA GLY A 51 7.55 27.04 26.38
C GLY A 51 7.75 25.53 26.29
N LYS A 52 7.75 24.85 27.44
CA LYS A 52 8.11 23.42 27.57
C LYS A 52 7.34 22.47 26.65
N ALA A 53 6.07 22.75 26.39
CA ALA A 53 5.26 21.93 25.48
C ALA A 53 5.71 22.07 24.02
N GLY A 54 6.03 23.29 23.57
CA GLY A 54 6.58 23.54 22.24
C GLY A 54 7.96 22.93 22.05
N GLU A 55 8.81 22.98 23.07
CA GLU A 55 10.12 22.31 23.08
C GLU A 55 9.99 20.78 22.94
N ALA A 56 9.08 20.15 23.70
CA ALA A 56 8.81 18.72 23.60
C ALA A 56 8.24 18.32 22.21
N ALA A 57 7.34 19.14 21.67
CA ALA A 57 6.80 18.93 20.33
C ALA A 57 7.89 19.07 19.26
N ALA A 58 8.78 20.06 19.36
CA ALA A 58 9.90 20.23 18.45
C ALA A 58 10.89 19.05 18.53
N ALA A 59 11.22 18.57 19.73
CA ALA A 59 12.06 17.39 19.91
C ALA A 59 11.45 16.14 19.27
N THR A 60 10.13 15.96 19.40
CA THR A 60 9.40 14.86 18.75
C THR A 60 9.49 14.94 17.23
N HIS A 61 9.36 16.15 16.65
CA HIS A 61 9.51 16.34 15.20
C HIS A 61 10.93 16.04 14.72
N GLU A 62 11.98 16.45 15.45
CA GLU A 62 13.37 16.14 15.06
C GLU A 62 13.65 14.63 15.12
N ALA A 63 13.09 13.93 16.11
CA ALA A 63 13.17 12.46 16.17
C ALA A 63 12.48 11.82 14.95
N LEU A 64 11.31 12.33 14.56
CA LEU A 64 10.57 11.84 13.41
C LEU A 64 11.31 12.11 12.07
N LYS A 65 11.91 13.29 11.91
CA LYS A 65 12.76 13.60 10.75
C LYS A 65 13.95 12.65 10.64
N SER A 66 14.63 12.40 11.76
CA SER A 66 15.74 11.46 11.82
C SER A 66 15.30 10.05 11.42
N ASN A 67 14.12 9.62 11.86
CA ASN A 67 13.53 8.34 11.47
C ASN A 67 13.22 8.27 9.97
N ILE A 68 12.65 9.32 9.39
CA ILE A 68 12.38 9.39 7.95
C ILE A 68 13.66 9.37 7.13
N ALA A 69 14.68 10.12 7.54
CA ALA A 69 15.99 10.10 6.88
C ALA A 69 16.62 8.69 6.91
N ALA A 70 16.53 7.98 8.04
CA ALA A 70 16.98 6.60 8.13
C ALA A 70 16.21 5.69 7.15
N LYS A 71 14.88 5.82 7.08
CA LYS A 71 14.05 5.06 6.12
C LYS A 71 14.41 5.35 4.66
N HIS A 72 14.71 6.60 4.29
CA HIS A 72 15.20 6.94 2.95
C HIS A 72 16.49 6.20 2.62
N SER A 73 17.44 6.20 3.55
CA SER A 73 18.71 5.49 3.37
C SER A 73 18.49 3.98 3.18
N LEU A 74 17.55 3.39 3.92
CA LEU A 74 17.23 1.96 3.83
C LEU A 74 16.53 1.61 2.52
N ILE A 75 15.53 2.39 2.08
CA ILE A 75 14.85 2.19 0.79
C ILE A 75 15.86 2.34 -0.37
N GLY A 76 16.75 3.34 -0.31
CA GLY A 76 17.81 3.51 -1.30
C GLY A 76 18.79 2.33 -1.36
N GLY A 77 19.14 1.77 -0.20
CA GLY A 77 19.93 0.55 -0.09
C GLY A 77 19.22 -0.67 -0.69
N ALA A 78 17.93 -0.85 -0.38
CA ALA A 78 17.09 -1.92 -0.93
C ALA A 78 17.00 -1.85 -2.45
N PHE A 79 16.77 -0.64 -2.98
CA PHE A 79 16.65 -0.40 -4.41
C PHE A 79 17.96 -0.71 -5.13
N THR A 80 19.09 -0.29 -4.55
CA THR A 80 20.43 -0.60 -5.08
C THR A 80 20.66 -2.11 -5.12
N ALA A 81 20.37 -2.82 -4.03
CA ALA A 81 20.52 -4.27 -3.99
C ALA A 81 19.63 -5.00 -5.02
N CYS A 82 18.38 -4.54 -5.21
CA CYS A 82 17.49 -5.09 -6.24
C CYS A 82 18.06 -4.91 -7.64
N ARG A 83 18.52 -3.69 -7.96
CA ARG A 83 19.11 -3.37 -9.26
C ARG A 83 20.36 -4.21 -9.52
N ASP A 84 21.27 -4.26 -8.56
CA ASP A 84 22.53 -4.97 -8.73
C ASP A 84 22.30 -6.49 -8.94
N TYR A 85 21.33 -7.08 -8.22
CA TYR A 85 20.92 -8.47 -8.44
C TYR A 85 20.26 -8.70 -9.81
N ARG A 86 19.40 -7.77 -10.24
CA ARG A 86 18.75 -7.80 -11.56
C ARG A 86 19.77 -7.76 -12.70
N ASP A 87 20.75 -6.86 -12.60
CA ASP A 87 21.80 -6.71 -13.60
C ASP A 87 22.72 -7.94 -13.66
N ALA A 88 23.07 -8.50 -12.49
CA ALA A 88 23.80 -9.76 -12.40
C ALA A 88 23.00 -10.93 -13.01
N HIS A 89 21.69 -10.99 -12.75
CA HIS A 89 20.82 -11.97 -13.38
C HIS A 89 20.84 -11.87 -14.91
N GLU A 90 20.53 -10.72 -15.48
CA GLU A 90 20.44 -10.58 -16.93
C GLU A 90 21.80 -10.85 -17.60
N THR A 91 22.91 -10.46 -16.95
CA THR A 91 24.27 -10.80 -17.40
C THR A 91 24.49 -12.32 -17.44
N VAL A 92 24.18 -13.03 -16.34
CA VAL A 92 24.30 -14.49 -16.27
C VAL A 92 23.39 -15.16 -17.30
N LYS A 93 22.17 -14.67 -17.48
CA LYS A 93 21.18 -15.21 -18.41
C LYS A 93 21.63 -15.09 -19.87
N ASP A 94 22.13 -13.93 -20.27
CA ASP A 94 22.65 -13.73 -21.62
C ASP A 94 23.87 -14.61 -21.92
N GLN A 95 24.77 -14.75 -20.95
CA GLN A 95 25.96 -15.61 -21.08
C GLN A 95 25.60 -17.10 -21.06
N ALA A 96 24.72 -17.53 -20.15
CA ALA A 96 24.28 -18.90 -20.01
C ALA A 96 23.59 -19.41 -21.27
N ARG A 97 22.78 -18.58 -21.94
CA ARG A 97 22.11 -18.94 -23.20
C ARG A 97 23.09 -19.45 -24.26
N VAL A 98 24.28 -18.85 -24.36
CA VAL A 98 25.31 -19.30 -25.32
C VAL A 98 25.79 -20.70 -24.99
N TRP A 99 26.13 -20.93 -23.72
CA TRP A 99 26.70 -22.21 -23.27
C TRP A 99 25.66 -23.34 -23.18
N VAL A 100 24.40 -23.03 -22.87
CA VAL A 100 23.29 -24.00 -22.92
C VAL A 100 23.11 -24.50 -24.36
N ASN A 101 23.10 -23.59 -25.34
CA ASN A 101 23.00 -23.97 -26.75
C ASN A 101 24.20 -24.82 -27.21
N GLN A 102 25.42 -24.47 -26.76
CA GLN A 102 26.62 -25.24 -27.07
C GLN A 102 26.59 -26.64 -26.42
N LEU A 103 26.14 -26.73 -25.16
CA LEU A 103 25.95 -27.99 -24.45
C LEU A 103 24.95 -28.89 -25.17
N GLU A 104 23.81 -28.33 -25.61
CA GLU A 104 22.80 -29.08 -26.36
C GLU A 104 23.35 -29.59 -27.71
N ALA A 105 24.05 -28.73 -28.46
CA ALA A 105 24.67 -29.10 -29.74
C ALA A 105 25.74 -30.19 -29.58
N ALA A 106 26.57 -30.10 -28.54
CA ALA A 106 27.56 -31.13 -28.20
C ALA A 106 26.88 -32.47 -27.88
N ARG A 107 25.83 -32.47 -27.04
CA ARG A 107 25.05 -33.67 -26.70
C ARG A 107 24.38 -34.30 -27.93
N GLN A 108 23.81 -33.49 -28.82
CA GLN A 108 23.24 -33.97 -30.08
C GLN A 108 24.30 -34.65 -30.96
N THR A 109 25.49 -34.05 -31.06
CA THR A 109 26.63 -34.59 -31.83
C THR A 109 27.14 -35.91 -31.24
N ILE A 110 27.28 -36.00 -29.91
CA ILE A 110 27.67 -37.22 -29.20
C ILE A 110 26.68 -38.35 -29.46
N ASN A 111 25.38 -38.06 -29.40
CA ASN A 111 24.33 -39.04 -29.67
C ASN A 111 24.37 -39.53 -31.12
N ALA A 112 24.42 -38.60 -32.08
CA ALA A 112 24.49 -38.94 -33.50
C ALA A 112 25.73 -39.78 -33.84
N ALA A 113 26.91 -39.37 -33.37
CA ALA A 113 28.15 -40.12 -33.57
C ALA A 113 28.13 -41.49 -32.89
N SER A 114 27.51 -41.60 -31.70
CA SER A 114 27.36 -42.88 -30.99
C SER A 114 26.49 -43.86 -31.77
N GLU A 115 25.41 -43.40 -32.40
CA GLU A 115 24.57 -44.24 -33.24
C GLU A 115 25.29 -44.67 -34.53
N MET A 116 26.09 -43.79 -35.16
CA MET A 116 26.93 -44.16 -36.30
C MET A 116 27.96 -45.25 -35.96
N ILE A 117 28.60 -45.17 -34.78
CA ILE A 117 29.58 -46.16 -34.31
C ILE A 117 28.93 -47.54 -34.07
N LYS A 118 27.65 -47.58 -33.68
CA LYS A 118 26.89 -48.82 -33.48
C LYS A 118 26.39 -49.47 -34.77
N GLY A 119 26.40 -48.75 -35.89
CA GLY A 119 25.88 -49.20 -37.19
C GLY A 119 26.60 -50.42 -37.82
N PRO A 120 26.11 -50.94 -38.96
CA PRO A 120 26.63 -52.15 -39.59
C PRO A 120 28.09 -51.96 -40.07
N LYS A 121 29.00 -52.75 -39.50
CA LYS A 121 30.46 -52.60 -39.67
C LYS A 121 31.03 -53.20 -40.97
N ASN A 122 30.23 -53.99 -41.69
CA ASN A 122 30.73 -54.87 -42.76
C ASN A 122 30.59 -54.27 -44.17
N ALA A 123 30.05 -53.07 -44.32
CA ALA A 123 29.94 -52.42 -45.63
C ALA A 123 31.25 -51.69 -46.02
N PRO A 124 31.63 -51.68 -47.31
CA PRO A 124 32.80 -50.93 -47.78
C PRO A 124 32.71 -49.45 -47.38
N GLY A 125 33.80 -48.87 -46.87
CA GLY A 125 33.86 -47.46 -46.43
C GLY A 125 33.37 -47.21 -44.99
N MET A 126 32.77 -48.18 -44.32
CA MET A 126 32.27 -47.99 -42.94
C MET A 126 33.37 -47.79 -41.90
N ALA A 127 34.56 -48.36 -42.11
CA ALA A 127 35.68 -48.19 -41.19
C ALA A 127 36.10 -46.72 -41.07
N GLU A 128 36.19 -46.01 -42.20
CA GLU A 128 36.53 -44.58 -42.25
C GLU A 128 35.43 -43.72 -41.62
N LEU A 129 34.16 -44.02 -41.90
CA LEU A 129 33.02 -43.33 -41.28
C LEU A 129 32.98 -43.52 -39.75
N ILE A 130 33.30 -44.73 -39.26
CA ILE A 130 33.39 -45.01 -37.81
C ILE A 130 34.53 -44.21 -37.19
N GLU A 131 35.68 -44.09 -37.86
CA GLU A 131 36.80 -43.30 -37.36
C GLU A 131 36.47 -41.80 -37.31
N ILE A 132 35.83 -41.27 -38.36
CA ILE A 132 35.34 -39.88 -38.38
C ILE A 132 34.33 -39.64 -37.26
N ALA A 133 33.36 -40.54 -37.08
CA ALA A 133 32.38 -40.46 -36.00
C ALA A 133 33.03 -40.52 -34.61
N ALA A 134 34.04 -41.38 -34.42
CA ALA A 134 34.78 -41.46 -33.16
C ALA A 134 35.54 -40.16 -32.84
N ARG A 135 36.19 -39.54 -33.85
CA ARG A 135 36.85 -38.24 -33.68
C ARG A 135 35.86 -37.12 -33.39
N SER A 136 34.74 -37.08 -34.11
CA SER A 136 33.67 -36.10 -33.88
C SER A 136 33.06 -36.23 -32.49
N LYS A 137 32.79 -37.46 -32.02
CA LYS A 137 32.35 -37.72 -30.65
C LYS A 137 33.36 -37.24 -29.62
N ALA A 138 34.65 -37.52 -29.81
CA ALA A 138 35.69 -37.11 -28.88
C ALA A 138 35.79 -35.57 -28.78
N ALA A 139 35.70 -34.86 -29.91
CA ALA A 139 35.67 -33.40 -29.92
C ALA A 139 34.43 -32.85 -29.18
N ALA A 140 33.23 -33.39 -29.46
CA ALA A 140 32.00 -32.96 -28.81
C ALA A 140 31.98 -33.24 -27.30
N VAL A 141 32.64 -34.30 -26.81
CA VAL A 141 32.81 -34.55 -25.37
C VAL A 141 33.66 -33.46 -24.69
N VAL A 142 34.68 -32.95 -25.39
CA VAL A 142 35.49 -31.83 -24.87
C VAL A 142 34.65 -30.54 -24.84
N GLU A 143 33.86 -30.27 -25.88
CA GLU A 143 32.95 -29.11 -25.93
C GLU A 143 31.86 -29.18 -24.85
N GLU A 144 31.29 -30.36 -24.60
CA GLU A 144 30.33 -30.58 -23.50
C GLU A 144 30.98 -30.28 -22.14
N ALA A 145 32.20 -30.76 -21.91
CA ALA A 145 32.91 -30.51 -20.65
C ALA A 145 33.21 -29.02 -20.45
N GLU A 146 33.67 -28.31 -21.48
CA GLU A 146 33.90 -26.87 -21.43
C GLU A 146 32.61 -26.09 -21.15
N ALA A 147 31.51 -26.42 -21.84
CA ALA A 147 30.23 -25.77 -21.62
C ALA A 147 29.73 -25.97 -20.17
N LEU A 148 29.86 -27.17 -19.63
CA LEU A 148 29.49 -27.47 -18.23
C LEU A 148 30.36 -26.71 -17.22
N GLU A 149 31.66 -26.58 -17.47
CA GLU A 149 32.57 -25.78 -16.64
C GLU A 149 32.15 -24.31 -16.62
N ARG A 150 31.86 -23.74 -17.80
CA ARG A 150 31.39 -22.34 -17.94
C ARG A 150 30.04 -22.10 -17.27
N LEU A 151 29.07 -23.01 -17.47
CA LEU A 151 27.77 -22.93 -16.81
C LEU A 151 27.88 -23.06 -15.29
N THR A 152 28.82 -23.88 -14.78
CA THR A 152 29.08 -24.00 -13.35
C THR A 152 29.64 -22.70 -12.76
N ALA A 153 30.57 -22.03 -13.45
CA ALA A 153 31.07 -20.72 -13.00
C ALA A 153 29.95 -19.67 -12.95
N LEU A 154 29.11 -19.61 -13.99
CA LEU A 154 27.95 -18.70 -14.03
C LEU A 154 26.92 -18.99 -12.93
N TYR A 155 26.76 -20.28 -12.57
CA TYR A 155 25.93 -20.67 -11.44
C TYR A 155 26.47 -20.12 -10.11
N GLU A 156 27.79 -20.18 -9.90
CA GLU A 156 28.43 -19.64 -8.69
C GLU A 156 28.27 -18.12 -8.61
N ASP A 157 28.51 -17.40 -9.71
CA ASP A 157 28.27 -15.95 -9.80
C ASP A 157 26.81 -15.60 -9.43
N ARG A 158 25.85 -16.39 -9.93
CA ARG A 158 24.43 -16.21 -9.65
C ARG A 158 24.07 -16.46 -8.18
N VAL A 159 24.70 -17.45 -7.56
CA VAL A 159 24.54 -17.74 -6.12
C VAL A 159 25.10 -16.60 -5.28
N GLU A 160 26.31 -16.12 -5.59
CA GLU A 160 26.94 -15.00 -4.88
C GLU A 160 26.07 -13.74 -4.96
N ALA A 161 25.60 -13.38 -6.15
CA ALA A 161 24.71 -12.23 -6.33
C ALA A 161 23.40 -12.36 -5.53
N ARG A 162 22.82 -13.57 -5.49
CA ARG A 162 21.60 -13.84 -4.70
C ARG A 162 21.86 -13.71 -3.20
N ASP A 163 23.00 -14.20 -2.72
CA ASP A 163 23.32 -14.19 -1.30
C ASP A 163 23.71 -12.78 -0.82
N ALA A 164 24.37 -11.98 -1.67
CA ALA A 164 24.57 -10.55 -1.46
C ALA A 164 23.23 -9.80 -1.37
N PHE A 165 22.31 -10.06 -2.32
CA PHE A 165 20.95 -9.51 -2.29
C PHE A 165 20.21 -9.89 -1.00
N ARG A 166 20.20 -11.17 -0.62
CA ARG A 166 19.57 -11.64 0.61
C ARG A 166 20.15 -10.98 1.86
N SER A 167 21.46 -10.82 1.92
CA SER A 167 22.14 -10.15 3.04
C SER A 167 21.72 -8.68 3.14
N ALA A 168 21.65 -7.98 2.00
CA ALA A 168 21.17 -6.60 1.95
C ALA A 168 19.70 -6.48 2.39
N ILE A 169 18.83 -7.42 1.99
CA ILE A 169 17.43 -7.44 2.41
C ILE A 169 17.28 -7.83 3.89
N ALA A 170 18.05 -8.80 4.39
CA ALA A 170 17.99 -9.21 5.80
C ALA A 170 18.31 -8.05 6.73
N TYR A 171 19.36 -7.28 6.41
CA TYR A 171 19.72 -6.06 7.13
C TYR A 171 18.59 -5.02 7.18
N LEU A 172 17.75 -4.95 6.14
CA LEU A 172 16.59 -4.05 6.10
C LEU A 172 15.43 -4.51 6.98
N THR A 173 15.40 -5.79 7.36
CA THR A 173 14.31 -6.42 8.12
C THR A 173 14.62 -6.63 9.60
N GLU A 174 15.87 -6.46 10.05
CA GLU A 174 16.25 -6.58 11.46
C GLU A 174 15.68 -5.43 12.30
N GLU A 175 15.19 -5.74 13.51
CA GLU A 175 14.45 -4.84 14.41
C GLU A 175 15.21 -3.54 14.75
N ASP A 176 16.55 -3.60 14.77
CA ASP A 176 17.42 -2.45 15.06
C ASP A 176 17.55 -1.47 13.87
N GLY A 177 17.18 -1.90 12.66
CA GLY A 177 17.09 -1.09 11.44
C GLY A 177 15.71 -0.46 11.19
N GLY A 178 14.69 -0.82 11.98
CA GLY A 178 13.47 -0.01 12.14
C GLY A 178 12.59 0.16 10.89
N ILE A 179 12.32 -0.91 10.14
CA ILE A 179 11.16 -0.94 9.26
C ILE A 179 10.26 -2.13 9.61
N ASN A 180 9.15 -1.85 10.28
CA ASN A 180 7.96 -2.72 10.31
C ASN A 180 7.30 -2.83 8.91
N VAL A 181 8.08 -2.95 7.84
CA VAL A 181 7.56 -3.27 6.50
C VAL A 181 7.50 -4.79 6.45
N LYS A 182 6.29 -5.31 6.68
CA LYS A 182 5.97 -6.68 6.30
C LYS A 182 5.98 -6.72 4.77
N VAL A 183 7.03 -7.27 4.19
CA VAL A 183 7.05 -7.67 2.78
C VAL A 183 5.90 -8.65 2.58
N ARG A 184 4.80 -8.21 1.97
CA ARG A 184 3.73 -9.12 1.54
C ARG A 184 4.30 -9.97 0.41
N ALA A 185 4.20 -11.29 0.57
CA ALA A 185 4.50 -12.24 -0.49
C ALA A 185 3.74 -11.87 -1.76
N ILE A 186 4.47 -11.83 -2.88
CA ILE A 186 4.00 -11.61 -4.23
C ILE A 186 3.20 -12.86 -4.62
N ASP A 187 1.88 -12.86 -4.38
CA ASP A 187 0.94 -13.88 -4.86
C ASP A 187 -0.45 -13.24 -5.04
N ASN A 188 -0.62 -12.40 -6.07
CA ASN A 188 -1.83 -12.35 -6.90
C ASN A 188 -1.74 -11.29 -8.03
N PRO A 189 -2.25 -11.58 -9.24
CA PRO A 189 -2.22 -10.65 -10.36
C PRO A 189 -3.34 -9.61 -10.25
N SER A 190 -3.00 -8.35 -10.53
CA SER A 190 -3.97 -7.25 -10.59
C SER A 190 -4.68 -7.24 -11.96
N PRO A 191 -6.00 -6.98 -12.05
CA PRO A 191 -6.72 -6.97 -13.31
C PRO A 191 -6.52 -5.65 -14.07
N SER A 192 -6.01 -5.78 -15.29
CA SER A 192 -5.82 -4.70 -16.26
C SER A 192 -7.16 -4.23 -16.86
N GLY A 193 -7.47 -2.94 -16.73
CA GLY A 193 -8.50 -2.24 -17.50
C GLY A 193 -8.06 -0.81 -17.83
N PRO A 194 -8.28 -0.30 -19.06
CA PRO A 194 -7.82 1.03 -19.45
C PRO A 194 -8.71 2.14 -18.87
N PRO A 195 -8.17 3.32 -18.50
CA PRO A 195 -8.96 4.38 -17.91
C PRO A 195 -9.85 5.05 -18.96
N ARG A 196 -11.16 5.11 -18.67
CA ARG A 196 -12.14 5.87 -19.43
C ARG A 196 -11.97 7.36 -19.13
N ARG A 197 -11.65 8.15 -20.15
CA ARG A 197 -11.55 9.61 -20.09
C ARG A 197 -12.96 10.22 -20.01
N THR A 198 -13.40 10.65 -18.83
CA THR A 198 -14.52 11.59 -18.69
C THR A 198 -13.96 13.01 -18.59
N GLN A 199 -14.59 13.96 -19.28
CA GLN A 199 -14.29 15.39 -19.21
C GLN A 199 -14.28 15.83 -17.74
N GLY A 200 -13.13 16.29 -17.27
CA GLY A 200 -12.95 16.78 -15.91
C GLY A 200 -13.69 18.11 -15.69
N PRO A 201 -14.04 18.42 -14.43
CA PRO A 201 -14.69 19.67 -14.06
C PRO A 201 -13.80 20.88 -14.40
N ASN A 202 -14.42 22.04 -14.66
CA ASN A 202 -13.72 23.27 -15.01
C ASN A 202 -12.77 23.72 -13.88
N GLU A 203 -11.69 24.41 -14.23
CA GLU A 203 -10.62 24.84 -13.32
C GLU A 203 -11.11 25.73 -12.15
N ALA A 204 -12.20 26.48 -12.36
CA ALA A 204 -12.88 27.27 -11.33
C ALA A 204 -13.61 26.41 -10.29
N ASP A 205 -14.17 25.26 -10.71
CA ASP A 205 -14.84 24.30 -9.80
C ASP A 205 -13.81 23.55 -8.96
N LEU A 206 -12.63 23.24 -9.54
CA LEU A 206 -11.52 22.61 -8.82
C LEU A 206 -10.94 23.51 -7.72
N GLY A 207 -10.83 24.82 -7.97
CA GLY A 207 -10.38 25.78 -6.96
C GLY A 207 -11.35 25.93 -5.79
N SER A 208 -12.66 25.95 -6.08
CA SER A 208 -13.71 26.01 -5.06
C SER A 208 -13.76 24.74 -4.19
N ILE A 209 -13.66 23.56 -4.82
CA ILE A 209 -13.62 22.28 -4.11
C ILE A 209 -12.38 22.17 -3.22
N ARG A 210 -11.22 22.63 -3.69
CA ARG A 210 -9.98 22.59 -2.90
C ARG A 210 -10.06 23.46 -1.66
N ASN A 211 -10.58 24.68 -1.80
CA ASN A 211 -10.78 25.57 -0.65
C ASN A 211 -11.75 24.97 0.37
N LEU A 212 -12.82 24.30 -0.09
CA LEU A 212 -13.74 23.58 0.79
C LEU A 212 -13.03 22.46 1.55
N ILE A 213 -12.19 21.67 0.87
CA ILE A 213 -11.39 20.60 1.48
C ILE A 213 -10.48 21.14 2.57
N ASP A 214 -9.75 22.22 2.29
CA ASP A 214 -8.81 22.80 3.26
C ASP A 214 -9.54 23.30 4.53
N GLN A 215 -10.68 23.96 4.37
CA GLN A 215 -11.50 24.45 5.49
C GLN A 215 -12.15 23.32 6.30
N ALA A 216 -12.61 22.27 5.62
CA ALA A 216 -13.14 21.08 6.27
C ALA A 216 -12.04 20.36 7.08
N ASN A 217 -10.84 20.24 6.51
CA ASN A 217 -9.69 19.65 7.18
C ASN A 217 -9.28 20.46 8.42
N GLU A 218 -9.27 21.79 8.34
CA GLU A 218 -9.01 22.65 9.51
C GLU A 218 -10.02 22.39 10.64
N SER A 219 -11.30 22.22 10.29
CA SER A 219 -12.37 21.92 11.25
C SER A 219 -12.13 20.58 11.96
N VAL A 220 -11.71 19.55 11.21
CA VAL A 220 -11.30 18.26 11.77
C VAL A 220 -10.10 18.43 12.71
N TRP A 221 -9.06 19.15 12.30
CA TRP A 221 -7.85 19.31 13.10
C TRP A 221 -8.08 20.06 14.41
N ARG A 222 -8.97 21.06 14.40
CA ARG A 222 -9.42 21.75 15.63
C ARG A 222 -10.08 20.77 16.60
N MET A 223 -10.93 19.88 16.09
CA MET A 223 -11.56 18.84 16.87
C MET A 223 -10.54 17.83 17.41
N VAL A 224 -9.62 17.34 16.57
CA VAL A 224 -8.55 16.43 16.96
C VAL A 224 -7.67 17.04 18.04
N ALA A 225 -7.30 18.32 17.91
CA ALA A 225 -6.52 19.03 18.92
C ALA A 225 -7.26 19.06 20.27
N ALA A 226 -8.59 19.28 20.27
CA ALA A 226 -9.38 19.25 21.49
C ALA A 226 -9.47 17.85 22.11
N TRP A 227 -9.61 16.81 21.29
CA TRP A 227 -9.58 15.42 21.73
C TRP A 227 -8.23 15.06 22.35
N VAL A 228 -7.12 15.19 21.60
CA VAL A 228 -5.76 14.81 22.03
C VAL A 228 -5.34 15.57 23.29
N SER A 229 -5.55 16.88 23.34
CA SER A 229 -5.11 17.71 24.47
C SER A 229 -6.00 17.58 25.72
N GLY A 230 -7.21 17.03 25.58
CA GLY A 230 -8.24 17.06 26.61
C GLY A 230 -8.76 18.47 26.95
N LYS A 231 -8.37 19.50 26.19
CA LYS A 231 -8.77 20.90 26.41
C LYS A 231 -9.66 21.40 25.27
N GLY A 232 -10.57 22.33 25.58
CA GLY A 232 -11.53 22.87 24.60
C GLY A 232 -12.84 22.07 24.52
N PRO A 233 -13.67 22.33 23.50
CA PRO A 233 -15.02 21.75 23.39
C PRO A 233 -15.02 20.22 23.43
N ARG A 234 -16.04 19.65 24.09
CA ARG A 234 -16.30 18.19 24.08
C ARG A 234 -17.40 17.79 23.10
N THR A 235 -18.13 18.76 22.58
CA THR A 235 -19.16 18.56 21.56
C THR A 235 -18.87 19.52 20.43
N PHE A 236 -18.87 18.99 19.22
CA PHE A 236 -18.75 19.75 17.98
C PHE A 236 -20.04 19.51 17.20
N ALA A 237 -20.81 20.58 17.02
CA ALA A 237 -22.01 20.58 16.21
C ALA A 237 -21.70 21.32 14.91
N TRP A 238 -22.01 20.70 13.78
CA TRP A 238 -21.88 21.29 12.46
C TRP A 238 -23.23 21.27 11.75
N ASP A 239 -23.54 22.39 11.10
CA ASP A 239 -24.74 22.55 10.29
C ASP A 239 -24.39 22.59 8.79
N GLU A 240 -25.40 22.73 7.93
CA GLU A 240 -25.23 22.74 6.48
C GLU A 240 -24.35 23.88 5.93
N SER A 241 -24.11 24.93 6.72
CA SER A 241 -23.21 26.03 6.35
C SER A 241 -21.75 25.72 6.63
N ASP A 242 -21.45 24.74 7.48
CA ASP A 242 -20.09 24.36 7.84
C ASP A 242 -19.36 23.62 6.70
N PRO A 243 -18.10 23.99 6.40
CA PRO A 243 -17.26 23.26 5.44
C PRO A 243 -17.14 21.77 5.75
N PHE A 244 -17.12 21.42 7.03
CA PHE A 244 -17.12 20.03 7.50
C PHE A 244 -18.34 19.27 6.96
N THR A 245 -19.54 19.80 7.20
CA THR A 245 -20.79 19.20 6.72
C THR A 245 -20.83 19.17 5.20
N GLN A 246 -20.51 20.28 4.54
CA GLN A 246 -20.56 20.37 3.07
C GLN A 246 -19.65 19.36 2.35
N LEU A 247 -18.52 19.00 2.97
CA LEU A 247 -17.66 17.94 2.46
C LEU A 247 -18.16 16.54 2.89
N PHE A 248 -18.59 16.39 4.14
CA PHE A 248 -19.11 15.12 4.67
C PHE A 248 -20.32 14.61 3.88
N VAL A 249 -21.28 15.46 3.51
CA VAL A 249 -22.49 15.05 2.79
C VAL A 249 -22.23 14.53 1.37
N ARG A 250 -21.02 14.76 0.84
CA ARG A 250 -20.56 14.27 -0.47
C ARG A 250 -19.92 12.88 -0.41
N SER A 251 -19.91 12.26 0.77
CA SER A 251 -19.26 10.98 1.01
C SER A 251 -20.04 9.77 0.50
N ASP A 252 -19.34 8.66 0.30
CA ASP A 252 -19.97 7.37 -0.03
C ASP A 252 -20.80 6.83 1.13
N SER A 253 -20.37 7.07 2.37
CA SER A 253 -21.15 6.73 3.57
C SER A 253 -22.50 7.43 3.59
N VAL A 254 -22.55 8.73 3.27
CA VAL A 254 -23.83 9.46 3.16
C VAL A 254 -24.66 8.95 1.99
N ALA A 255 -24.06 8.59 0.85
CA ALA A 255 -24.80 7.98 -0.25
C ALA A 255 -25.48 6.65 0.16
N LYS A 256 -24.79 5.81 0.93
CA LYS A 256 -25.34 4.56 1.50
C LYS A 256 -26.47 4.85 2.50
N VAL A 257 -26.31 5.86 3.36
CA VAL A 257 -27.37 6.31 4.28
C VAL A 257 -28.60 6.80 3.51
N LYS A 258 -28.43 7.59 2.44
CA LYS A 258 -29.54 8.06 1.60
C LYS A 258 -30.29 6.90 0.96
N ALA A 259 -29.58 5.88 0.47
CA ALA A 259 -30.21 4.68 -0.09
C ALA A 259 -31.04 3.92 0.97
N SER A 260 -30.52 3.81 2.21
CA SER A 260 -31.26 3.21 3.33
C SER A 260 -32.51 4.03 3.68
N ILE A 261 -32.41 5.36 3.75
CA ILE A 261 -33.56 6.24 4.02
C ILE A 261 -34.61 6.12 2.91
N GLN A 262 -34.19 6.07 1.64
CA GLN A 262 -35.09 5.89 0.51
C GLN A 262 -35.92 4.60 0.65
N GLU A 263 -35.28 3.48 1.01
CA GLU A 263 -35.97 2.21 1.27
C GLU A 263 -36.96 2.32 2.42
N GLN A 264 -36.58 3.00 3.51
CA GLN A 264 -37.48 3.21 4.64
C GLN A 264 -38.71 4.06 4.27
N ILE A 265 -38.52 5.13 3.48
CA ILE A 265 -39.63 5.96 2.99
C ILE A 265 -40.59 5.13 2.12
N LEU A 266 -40.05 4.26 1.26
CA LEU A 266 -40.86 3.35 0.43
C LEU A 266 -41.66 2.34 1.26
N ASN A 267 -41.16 1.98 2.44
CA ASN A 267 -41.85 1.13 3.40
C ASN A 267 -42.82 1.90 4.33
N GLY A 268 -42.98 3.21 4.12
CA GLY A 268 -43.88 4.07 4.90
C GLY A 268 -43.29 4.64 6.19
N ASN A 269 -41.97 4.51 6.40
CA ASN A 269 -41.27 5.03 7.57
C ASN A 269 -40.68 6.42 7.29
N TYR A 270 -41.38 7.45 7.75
CA TYR A 270 -41.01 8.85 7.55
C TYR A 270 -40.10 9.43 8.64
N ARG A 271 -39.85 8.68 9.71
CA ARG A 271 -38.91 9.04 10.77
C ARG A 271 -38.37 7.76 11.41
N ASP A 272 -37.05 7.62 11.45
CA ASP A 272 -36.40 6.47 12.08
C ASP A 272 -34.96 6.79 12.50
N THR A 273 -34.35 5.85 13.21
CA THR A 273 -32.94 5.84 13.57
C THR A 273 -32.22 4.70 12.86
N GLY A 274 -30.97 4.92 12.49
CA GLY A 274 -30.12 3.91 11.87
C GLY A 274 -28.67 4.02 12.31
N ARG A 275 -27.85 3.14 11.77
CA ARG A 275 -26.42 3.14 11.99
C ARG A 275 -25.69 2.83 10.69
N TYR A 276 -24.68 3.65 10.40
CA TYR A 276 -23.68 3.35 9.40
C TYR A 276 -22.48 2.68 10.07
N ASP A 277 -22.03 1.55 9.54
CA ASP A 277 -20.81 0.88 9.99
C ASP A 277 -19.81 0.81 8.83
N ALA A 278 -18.66 1.45 9.01
CA ALA A 278 -17.55 1.39 8.07
C ALA A 278 -16.98 -0.03 8.03
N GLN A 279 -16.94 -0.66 6.85
CA GLN A 279 -16.49 -2.04 6.66
C GLN A 279 -15.73 -2.22 5.35
N GLY A 280 -14.95 -3.30 5.26
CA GLY A 280 -14.26 -3.69 4.02
C GLY A 280 -13.35 -2.59 3.50
N GLU A 281 -13.63 -2.11 2.27
CA GLU A 281 -12.84 -1.11 1.55
C GLU A 281 -12.87 0.30 2.16
N ASP A 282 -13.87 0.60 2.99
CA ASP A 282 -13.96 1.90 3.68
C ASP A 282 -12.75 2.11 4.61
N LEU A 283 -12.27 1.04 5.25
CA LEU A 283 -11.28 1.11 6.32
C LEU A 283 -9.85 1.42 5.84
N PRO A 284 -9.32 0.76 4.77
CA PRO A 284 -8.07 1.18 4.16
C PRO A 284 -8.09 2.62 3.64
N ARG A 285 -9.21 3.05 3.06
CA ARG A 285 -9.38 4.41 2.52
C ARG A 285 -9.40 5.47 3.62
N ASP A 286 -10.12 5.21 4.71
CA ASP A 286 -10.17 6.12 5.86
C ASP A 286 -8.77 6.25 6.49
N LEU A 287 -8.03 5.13 6.59
CA LEU A 287 -6.65 5.13 7.08
C LEU A 287 -5.71 5.94 6.17
N GLU A 288 -5.81 5.77 4.85
CA GLU A 288 -5.03 6.55 3.88
C GLU A 288 -5.37 8.05 3.95
N THR A 289 -6.64 8.37 4.15
CA THR A 289 -7.11 9.75 4.31
C THR A 289 -6.56 10.39 5.59
N ILE A 290 -6.64 9.70 6.73
CA ILE A 290 -6.12 10.20 8.02
C ILE A 290 -4.60 10.34 7.96
N THR A 291 -3.88 9.34 7.43
CA THR A 291 -2.40 9.34 7.37
C THR A 291 -1.84 10.35 6.37
N SER A 292 -2.60 10.70 5.32
CA SER A 292 -2.28 11.81 4.41
C SER A 292 -2.77 13.17 4.90
N LEU A 293 -3.29 13.24 6.13
CA LEU A 293 -3.85 14.44 6.75
C LEU A 293 -4.99 15.10 5.95
N GLY A 294 -5.79 14.29 5.26
CA GLY A 294 -6.86 14.73 4.37
C GLY A 294 -6.41 15.02 2.93
N GLY A 295 -5.13 14.78 2.60
CA GLY A 295 -4.59 15.01 1.27
C GLY A 295 -5.07 14.01 0.20
N LYS A 296 -5.54 12.83 0.61
CA LYS A 296 -5.99 11.75 -0.29
C LYS A 296 -7.45 11.37 -0.16
N GLY A 297 -8.27 12.13 0.58
CA GLY A 297 -9.68 11.78 0.74
C GLY A 297 -10.51 12.74 1.59
N ASN A 298 -11.72 12.30 1.92
CA ASN A 298 -12.69 13.07 2.70
C ASN A 298 -12.38 12.91 4.20
N LEU A 299 -11.59 13.84 4.76
CA LEU A 299 -11.18 13.77 6.16
C LEU A 299 -12.35 13.80 7.15
N PRO A 300 -13.41 14.62 6.95
CA PRO A 300 -14.65 14.51 7.73
C PRO A 300 -15.25 13.10 7.75
N GLU A 301 -15.39 12.43 6.60
CA GLU A 301 -15.89 11.06 6.53
C GLU A 301 -14.99 10.09 7.31
N ALA A 302 -13.67 10.15 7.08
CA ALA A 302 -12.73 9.26 7.72
C ALA A 302 -12.71 9.41 9.27
N PHE A 303 -12.90 10.63 9.77
CA PHE A 303 -12.99 10.89 11.22
C PHE A 303 -14.38 10.60 11.82
N MET A 304 -15.44 10.68 11.02
CA MET A 304 -16.76 10.25 11.44
C MET A 304 -16.84 8.72 11.50
N GLY A 305 -16.17 8.02 10.57
CA GLY A 305 -16.06 6.57 10.52
C GLY A 305 -17.41 5.88 10.57
N SER A 306 -17.63 5.05 11.59
CA SER A 306 -18.97 4.51 11.89
C SER A 306 -19.77 5.48 12.76
N PHE A 307 -20.99 5.80 12.33
CA PHE A 307 -21.85 6.77 13.01
C PHE A 307 -23.29 6.28 13.13
N ALA A 308 -23.98 6.77 14.15
CA ALA A 308 -25.43 6.62 14.25
C ALA A 308 -26.09 7.80 13.55
N TYR A 309 -27.31 7.61 13.06
CA TYR A 309 -28.09 8.68 12.45
C TYR A 309 -29.57 8.56 12.81
N ASP A 310 -30.25 9.69 12.76
CA ASP A 310 -31.70 9.79 12.76
C ASP A 310 -32.14 10.68 11.61
N TYR A 311 -33.34 10.47 11.11
CA TYR A 311 -33.89 11.27 10.03
C TYR A 311 -35.37 11.57 10.23
N ASP A 312 -35.80 12.70 9.68
CA ASP A 312 -37.19 13.13 9.64
C ASP A 312 -37.55 13.64 8.24
N VAL A 313 -38.58 13.07 7.62
CA VAL A 313 -39.08 13.50 6.31
C VAL A 313 -40.01 14.69 6.51
N THR A 314 -39.53 15.86 6.09
CA THR A 314 -40.28 17.11 6.26
C THR A 314 -41.32 17.31 5.18
N THR A 315 -41.05 16.85 3.95
CA THR A 315 -41.98 16.97 2.81
C THR A 315 -41.80 15.82 1.84
N VAL A 316 -42.90 15.28 1.31
CA VAL A 316 -42.90 14.44 0.09
C VAL A 316 -43.43 15.30 -1.05
N ASN A 317 -42.57 15.58 -2.02
CA ASN A 317 -42.83 16.45 -3.15
C ASN A 317 -43.57 15.68 -4.26
N GLY A 318 -44.46 16.36 -4.97
CA GLY A 318 -45.26 15.76 -6.06
C GLY A 318 -44.44 15.37 -7.30
N ASP A 319 -43.14 15.64 -7.32
CA ASP A 319 -42.19 15.27 -8.38
C ASP A 319 -41.48 13.92 -8.11
N GLY A 320 -41.90 13.20 -7.06
CA GLY A 320 -41.27 11.94 -6.67
C GLY A 320 -39.98 12.13 -5.86
N THR A 321 -39.83 13.26 -5.16
CA THR A 321 -38.72 13.46 -4.21
C THR A 321 -39.24 13.65 -2.79
N ALA A 322 -38.39 13.43 -1.80
CA ALA A 322 -38.66 13.73 -0.40
C ALA A 322 -37.54 14.62 0.16
N THR A 323 -37.92 15.64 0.90
CA THR A 323 -37.00 16.49 1.67
C THR A 323 -36.84 15.87 3.05
N VAL A 324 -35.61 15.56 3.43
CA VAL A 324 -35.28 14.83 4.65
C VAL A 324 -34.25 15.62 5.44
N THR A 325 -34.52 15.88 6.72
CA THR A 325 -33.49 16.37 7.65
C THR A 325 -32.81 15.17 8.28
N ILE A 326 -31.49 15.10 8.18
CA ILE A 326 -30.66 14.02 8.71
C ILE A 326 -29.77 14.58 9.80
N HIS A 327 -29.71 13.87 10.92
CA HIS A 327 -28.78 14.13 12.01
C HIS A 327 -27.89 12.91 12.20
N ALA A 328 -26.58 13.07 12.02
CA ALA A 328 -25.58 12.02 12.21
C ALA A 328 -24.67 12.35 13.39
N TRP A 329 -24.35 11.37 14.21
CA TRP A 329 -23.45 11.56 15.35
C TRP A 329 -22.53 10.37 15.60
N ASN A 330 -21.36 10.68 16.14
CA ASN A 330 -20.43 9.69 16.68
C ASN A 330 -19.78 10.18 17.99
N TYR A 331 -19.10 9.26 18.66
CA TYR A 331 -18.17 9.59 19.73
C TYR A 331 -16.76 9.18 19.31
N THR A 332 -15.80 10.07 19.50
CA THR A 332 -14.39 9.76 19.37
C THR A 332 -13.77 9.62 20.75
N ASP A 333 -13.40 8.41 21.09
CA ASP A 333 -12.71 8.05 22.34
C ASP A 333 -11.47 7.20 22.03
N VAL A 334 -10.72 6.84 23.08
CA VAL A 334 -9.50 6.02 22.94
C VAL A 334 -9.82 4.65 22.34
N GLU A 335 -10.97 4.08 22.68
CA GLU A 335 -11.38 2.77 22.15
C GLU A 335 -11.68 2.85 20.66
N SER A 336 -12.46 3.83 20.22
CA SER A 336 -12.82 4.03 18.83
C SER A 336 -11.59 4.29 17.96
N ALA A 337 -10.65 5.10 18.45
CA ALA A 337 -9.45 5.47 17.71
C ALA A 337 -8.40 4.35 17.58
N THR A 338 -8.48 3.31 18.40
CA THR A 338 -7.47 2.24 18.45
C THR A 338 -8.03 0.86 18.14
N ARG A 339 -9.33 0.77 17.84
CA ARG A 339 -9.99 -0.49 17.50
C ARG A 339 -9.46 -1.03 16.17
N ILE A 340 -9.23 -2.34 16.11
CA ILE A 340 -8.85 -2.98 14.85
C ILE A 340 -10.09 -3.03 13.95
N PRO A 341 -10.01 -2.45 12.73
CA PRO A 341 -11.13 -2.45 11.80
C PRO A 341 -11.65 -3.86 11.48
N GLY A 342 -12.97 -4.03 11.39
CA GLY A 342 -13.62 -5.31 11.05
C GLY A 342 -13.65 -6.36 12.17
N THR A 343 -13.18 -6.03 13.38
CA THR A 343 -13.26 -6.92 14.54
C THR A 343 -14.50 -6.61 15.38
N SER A 344 -15.17 -7.67 15.88
CA SER A 344 -16.59 -7.65 16.30
C SER A 344 -17.01 -6.52 17.27
N LYS A 345 -18.28 -6.08 17.14
CA LYS A 345 -18.94 -5.00 17.89
C LYS A 345 -19.16 -5.22 19.40
N ALA A 346 -18.73 -6.34 19.98
CA ALA A 346 -18.86 -6.54 21.42
C ALA A 346 -17.91 -5.59 22.20
N PRO A 347 -18.28 -5.13 23.40
CA PRO A 347 -17.32 -4.56 24.34
C PRO A 347 -16.13 -5.52 24.48
N GLY A 348 -14.90 -5.05 24.23
CA GLY A 348 -13.68 -5.88 24.28
C GLY A 348 -13.17 -6.47 22.95
N GLY A 349 -13.65 -6.00 21.79
CA GLY A 349 -12.98 -6.29 20.50
C GLY A 349 -11.49 -5.88 20.51
N PRO A 350 -10.61 -6.54 19.73
CA PRO A 350 -9.18 -6.31 19.80
C PRO A 350 -8.81 -4.88 19.36
N TYR A 351 -7.91 -4.28 20.14
CA TYR A 351 -7.31 -2.98 19.87
C TYR A 351 -5.87 -3.16 19.39
N TYR A 352 -5.32 -2.14 18.74
CA TYR A 352 -3.87 -2.04 18.60
C TYR A 352 -3.28 -1.83 20.00
N LEU A 353 -2.77 -2.92 20.62
CA LEU A 353 -2.40 -2.97 22.05
C LEU A 353 -1.43 -1.85 22.47
N GLY A 354 -0.41 -1.56 21.66
CA GLY A 354 0.57 -0.49 21.95
C GLY A 354 -0.06 0.92 21.97
N PRO A 355 -0.68 1.36 20.85
CA PRO A 355 -1.43 2.62 20.81
C PRO A 355 -2.51 2.74 21.88
N TYR A 356 -3.32 1.69 22.09
CA TYR A 356 -4.38 1.68 23.10
C TYR A 356 -3.83 1.90 24.50
N ALA A 357 -2.84 1.12 24.94
CA ALA A 357 -2.25 1.25 26.27
C ALA A 357 -1.64 2.64 26.49
N SER A 358 -0.95 3.18 25.48
CA SER A 358 -0.31 4.50 25.54
C SER A 358 -1.35 5.63 25.63
N MET A 359 -2.37 5.59 24.78
CA MET A 359 -3.44 6.60 24.78
C MET A 359 -4.29 6.53 26.04
N LYS A 360 -4.60 5.31 26.53
CA LYS A 360 -5.33 5.11 27.78
C LYS A 360 -4.56 5.64 28.97
N PHE A 361 -3.25 5.40 29.03
CA PHE A 361 -2.38 5.99 30.07
C PHE A 361 -2.43 7.53 30.03
N VAL A 362 -2.28 8.14 28.85
CA VAL A 362 -2.37 9.61 28.70
C VAL A 362 -3.75 10.12 29.10
N GLN A 363 -4.82 9.37 28.80
CA GLN A 363 -6.17 9.72 29.20
C GLN A 363 -6.35 9.70 30.72
N ASP A 364 -5.94 8.61 31.37
CA ASP A 364 -6.19 8.38 32.79
C ASP A 364 -5.27 9.21 33.70
N VAL A 365 -4.04 9.46 33.26
CA VAL A 365 -3.00 10.09 34.09
C VAL A 365 -2.79 11.56 33.74
N LEU A 366 -2.84 11.91 32.46
CA LEU A 366 -2.50 13.26 31.97
C LEU A 366 -3.73 14.07 31.54
N GLY A 367 -4.92 13.45 31.52
CA GLY A 367 -6.16 14.09 31.10
C GLY A 367 -6.22 14.39 29.59
N GLY A 368 -5.40 13.75 28.76
CA GLY A 368 -5.48 13.84 27.30
C GLY A 368 -6.52 12.89 26.70
N TYR A 369 -6.66 12.84 25.37
CA TYR A 369 -7.57 11.93 24.65
C TYR A 369 -8.98 11.81 25.26
N GLN A 370 -9.55 12.94 25.70
CA GLN A 370 -10.86 12.97 26.35
C GLN A 370 -11.96 12.85 25.30
N THR A 371 -12.94 11.98 25.55
CA THR A 371 -14.04 11.69 24.63
C THR A 371 -14.68 12.97 24.11
N ILE A 372 -14.87 13.03 22.80
CA ILE A 372 -15.61 14.09 22.14
C ILE A 372 -16.81 13.51 21.40
N ARG A 373 -17.84 14.34 21.23
CA ARG A 373 -19.04 14.05 20.45
C ARG A 373 -19.06 14.92 19.20
N GLN A 374 -19.40 14.29 18.09
CA GLN A 374 -19.57 14.90 16.78
C GLN A 374 -21.06 14.85 16.43
N ASP A 375 -21.68 15.98 16.08
CA ASP A 375 -23.08 16.08 15.68
C ASP A 375 -23.17 16.86 14.36
N ILE A 376 -23.68 16.25 13.31
CA ILE A 376 -23.80 16.85 11.97
C ILE A 376 -25.28 16.85 11.59
N THR A 377 -25.84 18.01 11.28
CA THR A 377 -27.22 18.13 10.84
C THR A 377 -27.30 18.80 9.48
N TRP A 378 -28.03 18.20 8.54
CA TRP A 378 -28.23 18.77 7.21
C TRP A 378 -29.55 18.32 6.58
N THR A 379 -29.95 19.02 5.51
CA THR A 379 -31.14 18.66 4.73
C THR A 379 -30.72 18.04 3.40
N GLU A 380 -31.39 16.95 3.01
CA GLU A 380 -31.18 16.24 1.75
C GLU A 380 -32.48 16.09 0.95
N THR A 381 -32.31 16.07 -0.36
CA THR A 381 -33.36 15.60 -1.26
C THR A 381 -33.09 14.14 -1.62
N VAL A 382 -34.03 13.27 -1.28
CA VAL A 382 -34.02 11.84 -1.63
C VAL A 382 -34.99 11.61 -2.77
N ARG A 383 -34.54 11.00 -3.85
CA ARG A 383 -35.41 10.67 -4.99
C ARG A 383 -36.10 9.34 -4.73
N LEU A 384 -37.42 9.33 -4.88
CA LEU A 384 -38.24 8.13 -4.83
C LEU A 384 -38.40 7.57 -6.27
N PRO A 385 -38.42 6.25 -6.45
CA PRO A 385 -38.56 5.60 -7.75
C PRO A 385 -39.87 5.90 -8.46
#